data_AF-A0A1D2QRU5-F1
#
_entry.id   AF-A0A1D2QRU5-F1
#
_cell.length_a   1.000
_cell.length_b   1.000
_cell.length_c   1.000
_cell.angle_alpha   90.00
_cell.angle_beta   90.00
_cell.angle_gamma   90.00
#
_symmetry.space_group_name_H-M   'P 1'
#
loop_
_entity.id
_entity.type
_entity.pdbx_description
1 polymer ?
#
loop_
_entity_poly.entity_id
_entity_poly.type
_entity_poly.pdbx_seq_one_letter_code
_entity_poly.pdbx_strand_id
1 'polypeptide(L)'
;MALIGITQSTYAQTRVASLGAHVHGLSELTIVIEGETLEIQFTSPAINLVGFEHKANTKEDVAAIKIAESQLRRDETLFLFPEGRCNHVKTSIDLASLINSDDEHAHQKKSSTYEDHVQEGSHSDITAWYQYRCKDSASLSSIRVAFFKLFSGIHKIQAMWVNQTRQGAITLTPDNSILQFR
;
A
#
# COMPACT_ATOMS: atom_id res chain seq x y z
N MET A 1 -8.83 -11.28 -55.94
CA MET A 1 -9.27 -11.39 -54.53
C MET A 1 -8.05 -11.70 -53.68
N ALA A 2 -7.55 -10.74 -52.90
CA ALA A 2 -6.44 -10.96 -51.98
C ALA A 2 -6.98 -10.81 -50.55
N LEU A 3 -6.93 -11.90 -49.80
CA LEU A 3 -7.33 -11.97 -48.39
C LEU A 3 -6.19 -11.42 -47.52
N ILE A 4 -6.40 -10.29 -46.86
CA ILE A 4 -5.47 -9.71 -45.89
C ILE A 4 -5.84 -10.26 -44.51
N GLY A 5 -4.96 -11.08 -43.94
CA GLY A 5 -5.14 -11.71 -42.63
C GLY A 5 -5.05 -10.70 -41.49
N ILE A 6 -6.00 -10.79 -40.54
CA ILE A 6 -6.02 -9.99 -39.32
C ILE A 6 -5.13 -10.67 -38.28
N THR A 7 -3.95 -10.12 -38.04
CA THR A 7 -3.07 -10.57 -36.94
C THR A 7 -3.56 -9.95 -35.63
N GLN A 8 -4.20 -10.75 -34.78
CA GLN A 8 -4.52 -10.35 -33.41
C GLN A 8 -3.23 -10.38 -32.57
N SER A 9 -2.72 -9.20 -32.20
CA SER A 9 -1.64 -9.11 -31.22
C SER A 9 -2.21 -9.38 -29.82
N THR A 10 -1.92 -10.55 -29.27
CA THR A 10 -2.19 -10.88 -27.88
C THR A 10 -1.18 -10.14 -26.99
N TYR A 11 -1.63 -9.14 -26.25
CA TYR A 11 -0.82 -8.54 -25.18
C TYR A 11 -0.75 -9.53 -24.03
N ALA A 12 0.43 -10.08 -23.76
CA ALA A 12 0.69 -10.79 -22.52
C ALA A 12 0.77 -9.76 -21.40
N GLN A 13 -0.25 -9.70 -20.54
CA GLN A 13 -0.21 -8.90 -19.31
C GLN A 13 0.74 -9.59 -18.33
N THR A 14 2.02 -9.23 -18.35
CA THR A 14 2.97 -9.65 -17.32
C THR A 14 2.55 -9.01 -16.00
N ARG A 15 1.91 -9.78 -15.11
CA ARG A 15 1.79 -9.38 -13.70
C ARG A 15 3.18 -9.46 -13.09
N VAL A 16 3.75 -8.31 -12.74
CA VAL A 16 4.93 -8.26 -11.87
C VAL A 16 4.44 -8.65 -10.48
N ALA A 17 4.44 -9.95 -10.21
CA ALA A 17 4.33 -10.44 -8.85
C ALA A 17 5.66 -10.10 -8.16
N SER A 18 5.62 -9.16 -7.22
CA SER A 18 6.70 -8.93 -6.27
C SER A 18 6.88 -10.20 -5.43
N LEU A 19 7.74 -11.11 -5.88
CA LEU A 19 8.22 -12.28 -5.11
C LEU A 19 9.57 -11.93 -4.48
N GLY A 20 9.66 -10.79 -3.80
CA GLY A 20 10.88 -10.31 -3.16
C GLY A 20 10.87 -10.59 -1.66
N ALA A 21 12.00 -11.06 -1.13
CA ALA A 21 12.25 -11.10 0.31
C ALA A 21 11.92 -9.73 0.93
N HIS A 22 10.97 -9.71 1.86
CA HIS A 22 10.57 -8.49 2.56
C HIS A 22 11.76 -7.89 3.30
N VAL A 23 12.16 -6.68 2.91
CA VAL A 23 13.22 -5.95 3.60
C VAL A 23 12.59 -5.16 4.72
N HIS A 24 12.86 -5.55 5.97
CA HIS A 24 12.43 -4.77 7.13
C HIS A 24 12.93 -3.33 7.02
N GLY A 25 12.10 -2.37 7.41
CA GLY A 25 12.39 -0.95 7.25
C GLY A 25 12.11 -0.39 5.86
N LEU A 26 11.77 -1.21 4.86
CA LEU A 26 11.40 -0.74 3.53
C LEU A 26 9.92 -0.96 3.27
N SER A 27 9.24 0.10 2.84
CA SER A 27 7.89 0.04 2.29
C SER A 27 7.86 0.55 0.85
N GLU A 28 6.78 0.29 0.14
CA GLU A 28 6.58 0.69 -1.24
C GLU A 28 5.37 1.62 -1.37
N LEU A 29 5.48 2.59 -2.27
CA LEU A 29 4.42 3.54 -2.60
C LEU A 29 4.29 3.62 -4.11
N THR A 30 3.09 3.39 -4.64
CA THR A 30 2.79 3.58 -6.06
C THR A 30 1.74 4.66 -6.19
N ILE A 31 2.00 5.65 -7.04
CA ILE A 31 1.14 6.81 -7.23
C ILE A 31 0.73 6.94 -8.69
N VAL A 32 -0.56 7.07 -8.95
CA VAL A 32 -1.11 7.23 -10.30
C VAL A 32 -1.95 8.49 -10.34
N ILE A 33 -1.65 9.39 -11.29
CA ILE A 33 -2.42 10.61 -11.53
C ILE A 33 -3.01 10.56 -12.94
N GLU A 34 -4.33 10.50 -13.02
CA GLU A 34 -5.07 10.49 -14.29
C GLU A 34 -6.27 11.44 -14.21
N GLY A 35 -6.27 12.48 -15.05
CA GLY A 35 -7.30 13.52 -14.99
C GLY A 35 -7.33 14.18 -13.62
N GLU A 36 -8.51 14.23 -12.97
CA GLU A 36 -8.66 14.74 -11.60
C GLU A 36 -8.47 13.67 -10.52
N THR A 37 -8.13 12.43 -10.89
CA THR A 37 -8.00 11.31 -9.96
C THR A 37 -6.54 11.09 -9.59
N LEU A 38 -6.30 11.00 -8.29
CA LEU A 38 -5.03 10.59 -7.70
C LEU A 38 -5.27 9.31 -6.91
N GLU A 39 -4.59 8.23 -7.28
CA GLU A 39 -4.59 6.96 -6.56
C GLU A 39 -3.22 6.70 -5.96
N ILE A 40 -3.20 6.25 -4.72
CA ILE A 40 -1.99 5.90 -3.99
C ILE A 40 -2.17 4.50 -3.41
N GLN A 41 -1.27 3.60 -3.75
CA GLN A 41 -1.12 2.30 -3.10
C GLN A 41 0.13 2.32 -2.22
N PHE A 42 -0.03 2.00 -0.95
CA PHE A 42 1.05 1.80 0.01
C PHE A 42 1.10 0.31 0.39
N THR A 43 2.28 -0.30 0.28
CA THR A 43 2.50 -1.71 0.67
C THR A 43 3.67 -1.76 1.63
N SER A 44 3.53 -2.50 2.73
CA SER A 44 4.60 -2.63 3.71
C SER A 44 4.59 -4.00 4.38
N PRO A 45 5.78 -4.57 4.67
CA PRO A 45 5.90 -5.64 5.64
C PRO A 45 5.18 -5.27 6.94
N ALA A 46 4.41 -6.19 7.50
CA ALA A 46 3.64 -5.96 8.72
C ALA A 46 4.53 -5.54 9.88
N ILE A 47 5.75 -6.08 9.98
CA ILE A 47 6.70 -5.73 11.03
C ILE A 47 7.04 -4.24 11.08
N ASN A 48 6.99 -3.54 9.94
CA ASN A 48 7.26 -2.10 9.90
C ASN A 48 6.13 -1.28 10.55
N LEU A 49 4.92 -1.82 10.61
CA LEU A 49 3.71 -1.12 11.06
C LEU A 49 3.25 -1.59 12.45
N VAL A 50 3.25 -2.91 12.68
CA VAL A 50 2.72 -3.54 13.91
C VAL A 50 3.80 -4.23 14.75
N GLY A 51 5.02 -4.38 14.22
CA GLY A 51 6.15 -4.97 14.94
C GLY A 51 6.27 -6.50 14.85
N PHE A 52 5.41 -7.16 14.07
CA PHE A 52 5.41 -8.60 13.85
C PHE A 52 4.80 -8.99 12.50
N GLU A 53 4.91 -10.28 12.12
CA GLU A 53 4.44 -10.80 10.81
C GLU A 53 3.61 -12.08 10.92
N HIS A 54 3.42 -12.59 12.14
CA HIS A 54 2.49 -13.68 12.42
C HIS A 54 1.05 -13.18 12.43
N LYS A 55 0.10 -14.09 12.22
CA LYS A 55 -1.32 -13.81 12.48
C LYS A 55 -1.53 -13.47 13.94
N ALA A 56 -2.39 -12.50 14.23
CA ALA A 56 -2.70 -12.10 15.61
C ALA A 56 -3.23 -13.28 16.43
N ASN A 57 -2.61 -13.54 17.58
CA ASN A 57 -3.01 -14.60 18.50
C ASN A 57 -3.23 -14.08 19.94
N THR A 58 -2.86 -12.83 20.21
CA THR A 58 -2.99 -12.18 21.51
C THR A 58 -3.84 -10.92 21.43
N LYS A 59 -4.33 -10.43 22.58
CA LYS A 59 -5.07 -9.15 22.62
C LYS A 59 -4.18 -7.99 22.23
N GLU A 60 -2.89 -8.10 22.55
CA GLU A 60 -1.84 -7.14 22.24
C GLU A 60 -1.60 -7.06 20.73
N ASP A 61 -1.54 -8.21 20.03
CA ASP A 61 -1.43 -8.26 18.56
C ASP A 61 -2.62 -7.56 17.90
N VAL A 62 -3.84 -7.91 18.33
CA VAL A 62 -5.09 -7.32 17.80
C VAL A 62 -5.13 -5.81 18.07
N ALA A 63 -4.68 -5.36 19.24
CA ALA A 63 -4.61 -3.94 19.56
C ALA A 63 -3.60 -3.21 18.67
N ALA A 64 -2.41 -3.79 18.44
CA ALA A 64 -1.40 -3.21 17.56
C ALA A 64 -1.91 -3.06 16.12
N ILE A 65 -2.60 -4.08 15.58
CA ILE A 65 -3.21 -4.01 14.25
C ILE A 65 -4.27 -2.91 14.18
N LYS A 66 -5.17 -2.82 15.17
CA LYS A 66 -6.20 -1.77 15.21
C LYS A 66 -5.60 -0.36 15.29
N ILE A 67 -4.51 -0.19 16.04
CA ILE A 67 -3.79 1.09 16.11
C ILE A 67 -3.20 1.44 14.75
N ALA A 68 -2.51 0.50 14.10
CA ALA A 68 -1.93 0.70 12.78
C ALA A 68 -3.00 1.01 11.74
N GLU A 69 -4.11 0.26 11.73
CA GLU A 69 -5.25 0.53 10.85
C GLU A 69 -5.82 1.94 11.08
N SER A 70 -6.02 2.35 12.33
CA SER A 70 -6.51 3.69 12.66
C SER A 70 -5.56 4.80 12.23
N GLN A 71 -4.24 4.58 12.31
CA GLN A 71 -3.24 5.50 11.78
C GLN A 71 -3.28 5.55 10.25
N LEU A 72 -3.38 4.39 9.58
CA LEU A 72 -3.48 4.30 8.13
C LEU A 72 -4.76 4.94 7.57
N ARG A 73 -5.85 4.99 8.34
CA ARG A 73 -7.12 5.63 7.94
C ARG A 73 -7.10 7.16 8.03
N ARG A 74 -6.16 7.74 8.78
CA ARG A 74 -6.00 9.21 8.93
C ARG A 74 -5.13 9.77 7.81
N ASP A 75 -5.67 9.71 6.61
CA ASP A 75 -4.96 10.03 5.37
C ASP A 75 -4.39 11.45 5.35
N GLU A 76 -5.09 12.40 5.99
CA GLU A 76 -4.67 13.80 6.15
C GLU A 76 -3.37 13.95 6.96
N THR A 77 -3.03 12.94 7.74
CA THR A 77 -1.76 12.88 8.50
C THR A 77 -0.64 12.17 7.75
N LEU A 78 -0.97 11.42 6.69
CA LEU A 78 -0.05 10.62 5.88
C LEU A 78 0.42 11.34 4.63
N PHE A 79 -0.50 12.04 3.97
CA PHE A 79 -0.26 12.73 2.71
C PHE A 79 -0.66 14.20 2.84
N LEU A 80 0.31 15.09 2.62
CA LEU A 80 0.06 16.52 2.55
C LEU A 80 0.27 16.99 1.12
N PHE A 81 -0.75 17.67 0.59
CA PHE A 81 -0.80 18.24 -0.74
C PHE A 81 -0.74 19.78 -0.60
N PRO A 82 0.43 20.41 -0.81
CA PRO A 82 0.51 21.88 -0.75
C PRO A 82 -0.21 22.55 -1.94
N GLU A 83 -0.45 21.79 -3.01
CA GLU A 83 -1.08 22.20 -4.26
C GLU A 83 -2.10 21.15 -4.76
N GLY A 84 -2.69 21.34 -5.93
CA GLY A 84 -3.57 20.35 -6.57
C GLY A 84 -5.03 20.28 -6.06
N ARG A 85 -5.32 20.86 -4.88
CA ARG A 85 -6.65 20.88 -4.24
C ARG A 85 -7.29 19.48 -4.17
N CYS A 86 -6.50 18.53 -3.66
CA CYS A 86 -6.90 17.14 -3.51
C CYS A 86 -7.80 16.95 -2.29
N ASN A 87 -8.96 16.31 -2.50
CA ASN A 87 -9.88 15.91 -1.43
C ASN A 87 -9.95 14.40 -1.38
N HIS A 88 -9.88 13.84 -0.18
CA HIS A 88 -10.02 12.40 0.04
C HIS A 88 -11.39 11.91 -0.44
N VAL A 89 -11.41 10.74 -1.08
CA VAL A 89 -12.62 10.06 -1.56
C VAL A 89 -12.81 8.75 -0.82
N LYS A 90 -11.77 7.92 -0.72
CA LYS A 90 -11.86 6.58 -0.13
C LYS A 90 -10.50 6.08 0.36
N THR A 91 -10.52 5.36 1.47
CA THR A 91 -9.42 4.51 1.95
C THR A 91 -9.89 3.07 2.05
N SER A 92 -9.08 2.12 1.58
CA SER A 92 -9.25 0.68 1.78
C SER A 92 -7.95 0.12 2.33
N ILE A 93 -8.02 -0.82 3.28
CA ILE A 93 -6.85 -1.43 3.90
C ILE A 93 -7.08 -2.93 3.92
N ASP A 94 -6.10 -3.70 3.44
CA ASP A 94 -6.06 -5.14 3.52
C ASP A 94 -5.17 -5.58 4.69
N LEU A 95 -5.79 -6.29 5.63
CA LEU A 95 -5.19 -6.85 6.84
C LEU A 95 -5.41 -8.38 6.92
N ALA A 96 -5.88 -9.01 5.85
CA ALA A 96 -6.30 -10.41 5.85
C ALA A 96 -5.15 -11.37 6.16
N SER A 97 -3.90 -10.96 5.90
CA SER A 97 -2.69 -11.70 6.27
C SER A 97 -2.47 -11.77 7.79
N LEU A 98 -3.04 -10.84 8.56
CA LEU A 98 -2.78 -10.67 10.00
C LEU A 98 -3.97 -11.02 10.90
N ILE A 99 -5.20 -10.99 10.39
CA ILE A 99 -6.41 -11.25 11.19
C ILE A 99 -7.11 -12.51 10.69
N ASN A 100 -7.58 -13.35 11.60
CA ASN A 100 -8.50 -14.43 11.24
C ASN A 100 -9.91 -13.84 11.11
N SER A 101 -10.63 -14.20 10.05
CA SER A 101 -11.97 -13.69 9.69
C SER A 101 -13.06 -13.83 10.78
N ASP A 102 -12.76 -14.45 11.91
CA ASP A 102 -13.71 -14.81 12.97
C ASP A 102 -13.78 -13.76 14.10
N ASP A 103 -12.94 -12.72 14.10
CA ASP A 103 -12.89 -11.71 15.17
C ASP A 103 -13.88 -10.54 15.01
N GLU A 104 -14.76 -10.56 13.99
CA GLU A 104 -15.84 -9.57 13.88
C GLU A 104 -17.10 -9.91 14.69
N HIS A 105 -17.25 -11.14 15.21
CA HIS A 105 -18.39 -11.49 16.06
C HIS A 105 -18.00 -12.44 17.18
N ALA A 106 -18.18 -12.00 18.43
CA ALA A 106 -18.22 -12.90 19.57
C ALA A 106 -19.24 -14.03 19.32
N HIS A 107 -18.79 -15.28 19.29
CA HIS A 107 -19.35 -16.47 19.98
C HIS A 107 -18.85 -17.80 19.37
N GLN A 108 -18.28 -18.64 20.26
CA GLN A 108 -18.25 -20.11 20.25
C GLN A 108 -17.27 -20.89 19.34
N LYS A 109 -16.50 -21.73 20.05
CA LYS A 109 -15.55 -22.80 19.67
C LYS A 109 -15.87 -23.58 18.38
N LYS A 110 -14.80 -24.01 17.67
CA LYS A 110 -14.42 -25.43 17.55
C LYS A 110 -12.99 -25.62 17.01
N SER A 111 -12.34 -26.63 17.59
CA SER A 111 -11.05 -27.21 17.19
C SER A 111 -11.17 -27.95 15.86
N SER A 112 -10.22 -27.74 14.96
CA SER A 112 -9.89 -28.70 13.90
C SER A 112 -8.44 -28.51 13.43
N THR A 113 -7.66 -29.57 13.66
CA THR A 113 -6.37 -29.98 13.12
C THR A 113 -5.80 -29.12 11.98
N TYR A 114 -4.65 -28.49 12.24
CA TYR A 114 -3.82 -27.90 11.20
C TYR A 114 -2.79 -28.94 10.74
N GLU A 115 -2.87 -29.33 9.48
CA GLU A 115 -1.71 -29.87 8.79
C GLU A 115 -0.68 -28.74 8.65
N ASP A 116 0.50 -29.01 9.18
CA ASP A 116 1.66 -28.15 9.12
C ASP A 116 2.22 -28.17 7.69
N HIS A 117 1.75 -27.23 6.88
CA HIS A 117 2.49 -26.80 5.71
C HIS A 117 3.28 -25.55 6.10
N VAL A 118 4.51 -25.79 6.55
CA VAL A 118 5.58 -24.79 6.58
C VAL A 118 5.75 -24.26 5.15
N GLN A 119 5.06 -23.18 4.82
CA GLN A 119 5.46 -22.33 3.71
C GLN A 119 6.61 -21.47 4.22
N GLU A 120 7.82 -21.82 3.82
CA GLU A 120 8.96 -20.94 3.98
C GLU A 120 8.69 -19.61 3.27
N GLY A 121 8.76 -18.51 4.03
CA GLY A 121 9.29 -17.24 3.53
C GLY A 121 8.35 -16.25 2.84
N SER A 122 7.03 -16.35 3.00
CA SER A 122 6.14 -15.25 2.58
C SER A 122 5.73 -14.44 3.82
N HIS A 123 6.45 -13.35 4.11
CA HIS A 123 6.09 -12.46 5.20
C HIS A 123 4.71 -11.82 4.96
N SER A 124 4.02 -11.46 6.04
CA SER A 124 2.69 -10.86 5.96
C SER A 124 2.80 -9.38 5.62
N ASP A 125 2.23 -8.97 4.49
CA ASP A 125 2.12 -7.55 4.12
C ASP A 125 0.82 -6.92 4.59
N ILE A 126 0.86 -5.61 4.82
CA ILE A 126 -0.30 -4.73 4.91
C ILE A 126 -0.30 -3.85 3.66
N THR A 127 -1.43 -3.81 2.96
CA THR A 127 -1.63 -2.92 1.80
C THR A 127 -2.76 -1.93 2.07
N ALA A 128 -2.53 -0.66 1.77
CA ALA A 128 -3.53 0.40 1.86
C ALA A 128 -3.66 1.12 0.52
N TRP A 129 -4.90 1.39 0.11
CA TRP A 129 -5.24 2.15 -1.08
C TRP A 129 -5.98 3.43 -0.69
N TYR A 130 -5.55 4.54 -1.27
CA TYR A 130 -6.12 5.86 -1.07
C TYR A 130 -6.52 6.42 -2.42
N GLN A 131 -7.73 6.98 -2.47
CA GLN A 131 -8.23 7.68 -3.65
C GLN A 131 -8.56 9.13 -3.28
N TYR A 132 -8.10 10.04 -4.12
CA TYR A 132 -8.33 11.47 -4.02
C TYR A 132 -8.92 12.02 -5.31
N ARG A 133 -9.69 13.10 -5.18
CA ARG A 133 -10.08 13.97 -6.29
C ARG A 133 -9.38 15.31 -6.18
N CYS A 134 -8.47 15.57 -7.11
CA CYS A 134 -7.69 16.80 -7.23
C CYS A 134 -8.30 17.70 -8.31
N LYS A 135 -8.93 18.80 -7.88
CA LYS A 135 -9.58 19.78 -8.78
C LYS A 135 -8.58 20.53 -9.68
N ASP A 136 -7.30 20.42 -9.41
CA ASP A 136 -6.23 21.05 -10.19
C ASP A 136 -5.00 20.14 -10.23
N SER A 137 -5.18 18.89 -10.63
CA SER A 137 -4.10 17.89 -10.69
C SER A 137 -2.90 18.34 -11.52
N ALA A 138 -3.09 19.21 -12.52
CA ALA A 138 -2.01 19.77 -13.33
C ALA A 138 -1.05 20.66 -12.53
N SER A 139 -1.50 21.29 -11.44
CA SER A 139 -0.62 22.06 -10.55
C SER A 139 0.06 21.20 -9.50
N LEU A 140 -0.36 19.94 -9.29
CA LEU A 140 0.20 19.02 -8.31
C LEU A 140 1.66 18.67 -8.66
N SER A 141 2.61 19.31 -7.99
CA SER A 141 4.05 19.16 -8.24
C SER A 141 4.75 18.25 -7.23
N SER A 142 4.14 18.05 -6.07
CA SER A 142 4.73 17.33 -4.95
C SER A 142 3.70 16.75 -3.98
N ILE A 143 4.12 15.71 -3.26
CA ILE A 143 3.39 15.15 -2.12
C ILE A 143 4.40 15.00 -0.98
N ARG A 144 4.05 15.52 0.20
CA ARG A 144 4.79 15.18 1.42
C ARG A 144 4.21 13.91 2.02
N VAL A 145 5.07 12.90 2.17
CA VAL A 145 4.77 11.60 2.72
C VAL A 145 5.24 11.56 4.18
N ALA A 146 4.35 11.22 5.11
CA ALA A 146 4.57 11.41 6.55
C ALA A 146 4.52 10.12 7.39
N PHE A 147 4.55 8.94 6.76
CA PHE A 147 4.53 7.63 7.45
C PHE A 147 5.62 7.47 8.52
N PHE A 148 6.83 7.97 8.27
CA PHE A 148 7.99 7.86 9.18
C PHE A 148 7.73 8.39 10.60
N LYS A 149 6.79 9.34 10.76
CA LYS A 149 6.45 9.90 12.07
C LYS A 149 5.47 9.03 12.86
N LEU A 150 4.69 8.20 12.16
CA LEU A 150 3.66 7.34 12.76
C LEU A 150 4.18 5.92 12.97
N PHE A 151 5.05 5.47 12.08
CA PHE A 151 5.59 4.11 12.05
C PHE A 151 7.12 4.17 12.08
N SER A 152 7.70 4.04 13.26
CA SER A 152 9.16 4.03 13.45
C SER A 152 9.85 2.84 12.79
N GLY A 153 9.10 1.77 12.52
CA GLY A 153 9.58 0.60 11.79
C GLY A 153 9.80 0.84 10.30
N ILE A 154 9.42 2.00 9.74
CA ILE A 154 9.70 2.38 8.36
C ILE A 154 10.95 3.26 8.33
N HIS A 155 11.98 2.84 7.60
CA HIS A 155 13.22 3.59 7.40
C HIS A 155 13.32 4.20 6.00
N LYS A 156 12.74 3.53 5.01
CA LYS A 156 12.74 3.94 3.60
C LYS A 156 11.39 3.64 2.97
N ILE A 157 10.98 4.50 2.04
CA ILE A 157 9.85 4.22 1.15
C ILE A 157 10.35 4.31 -0.29
N GLN A 158 10.27 3.22 -1.02
CA GLN A 158 10.47 3.26 -2.48
C GLN A 158 9.17 3.70 -3.13
N ALA A 159 9.18 4.91 -3.68
CA ALA A 159 8.02 5.49 -4.32
C ALA A 159 8.19 5.48 -5.85
N MET A 160 7.19 4.95 -6.54
CA MET A 160 7.02 5.06 -7.98
C MET A 160 5.80 5.91 -8.28
N TRP A 161 5.84 6.65 -9.37
CA TRP A 161 4.72 7.47 -9.79
C TRP A 161 4.58 7.52 -11.29
N VAL A 162 3.35 7.72 -11.75
CA VAL A 162 3.01 7.97 -13.16
C VAL A 162 1.93 9.05 -13.23
N ASN A 163 2.05 9.94 -14.20
CA ASN A 163 1.03 10.90 -14.59
C ASN A 163 0.85 10.87 -16.12
N GLN A 164 -0.03 11.71 -16.65
CA GLN A 164 -0.34 11.77 -18.09
C GLN A 164 0.86 12.05 -19.01
N THR A 165 1.97 12.56 -18.46
CA THR A 165 3.12 13.02 -19.24
C THR A 165 4.42 12.31 -18.92
N ARG A 166 4.57 11.77 -17.70
CA ARG A 166 5.84 11.26 -17.15
C ARG A 166 5.60 10.16 -16.13
N GLN A 167 6.69 9.44 -15.84
CA GLN A 167 6.78 8.50 -14.73
C GLN A 167 8.15 8.64 -14.07
N GLY A 168 8.26 8.22 -12.82
CA GLY A 168 9.53 8.27 -12.09
C GLY A 168 9.54 7.39 -10.84
N ALA A 169 10.71 7.32 -10.23
CA ALA A 169 10.93 6.61 -8.97
C ALA A 169 11.86 7.42 -8.06
N ILE A 170 11.62 7.36 -6.76
CA ILE A 170 12.43 8.01 -5.73
C ILE A 170 12.42 7.18 -4.45
N THR A 171 13.54 7.16 -3.72
CA THR A 171 13.55 6.63 -2.36
C THR A 171 13.38 7.78 -1.38
N LEU A 172 12.31 7.73 -0.59
CA LEU A 172 12.03 8.66 0.50
C LEU A 172 12.65 8.13 1.80
N THR A 173 13.03 9.07 2.66
CA THR A 173 13.59 8.83 3.99
C THR A 173 13.00 9.83 4.99
N PRO A 174 13.20 9.67 6.31
CA PRO A 174 12.76 10.66 7.29
C PRO A 174 13.28 12.08 7.00
N ASP A 175 14.51 12.22 6.49
CA ASP A 175 15.12 13.52 6.16
C ASP A 175 14.69 14.07 4.80
N ASN A 176 14.22 13.20 3.90
CA ASN A 176 13.71 13.57 2.58
C ASN A 176 12.41 12.82 2.28
N SER A 177 11.31 13.38 2.77
CA SER A 177 9.99 12.76 2.69
C SER A 177 9.05 13.46 1.69
N ILE A 178 9.61 14.29 0.81
CA ILE A 178 8.86 15.00 -0.24
C ILE A 178 9.11 14.32 -1.59
N LEU A 179 8.05 13.77 -2.17
CA LEU A 179 8.05 13.27 -3.54
C LEU A 179 7.77 14.44 -4.49
N GLN A 180 8.57 14.57 -5.54
CA GLN A 180 8.45 15.60 -6.57
C GLN A 180 8.15 14.94 -7.93
N PHE A 181 7.12 15.43 -8.63
CA PHE A 181 6.70 14.95 -9.95
C PHE A 181 7.47 15.65 -11.07
N ARG A 182 8.78 15.46 -11.12
CA ARG A 182 9.69 16.11 -12.07
C ARG A 182 10.34 15.12 -13.03
#